data_AF-A0A8T8CAN9-F1
#
_entry.id   AF-A0A8T8CAN9-F1
#
_cell.length_a   1.000
_cell.length_b   1.000
_cell.length_c   1.000
_cell.angle_alpha   90.00
_cell.angle_beta   90.00
_cell.angle_gamma   90.00
#
_symmetry.space_group_name_H-M   'P 1'
#
loop_
_entity.id
_entity.type
_entity.pdbx_description
1 polymer ?
#
loop_
_entity_poly.entity_id
_entity_poly.type
_entity_poly.pdbx_seq_one_letter_code
_entity_poly.pdbx_strand_id
1 'polypeptide(L)'
;MTMNHAPTPALHVQHYVEIPFTWSADRIDDESFQSDAWSCIEAEAQRLCAALGLELDPAGAISEEGIRLKGTDLGVVLAAGSSLAEFLSLQSGLVFLQQVEERS
;
A
#
# COMPACT_ATOMS: atom_id res chain seq x y z
N MET A 1 -21.61 36.93 13.22
CA MET A 1 -20.87 35.75 12.74
C MET A 1 -20.90 35.76 11.22
N THR A 2 -19.84 36.21 10.58
CA THR A 2 -19.73 36.21 9.11
C THR A 2 -19.13 34.87 8.68
N MET A 3 -19.95 34.00 8.07
CA MET A 3 -19.44 32.82 7.36
C MET A 3 -18.75 33.31 6.09
N ASN A 4 -17.42 33.22 6.06
CA ASN A 4 -16.67 33.34 4.81
C ASN A 4 -16.91 32.05 4.01
N HIS A 5 -17.85 32.09 3.07
CA HIS A 5 -17.95 31.04 2.05
C HIS A 5 -16.76 31.16 1.12
N ALA A 6 -15.91 30.13 1.09
CA ALA A 6 -14.87 30.01 0.08
C ALA A 6 -15.53 29.88 -1.30
N PRO A 7 -15.19 30.72 -2.30
CA PRO A 7 -15.95 30.85 -3.53
C PRO A 7 -15.72 29.71 -4.54
N THR A 8 -14.74 28.82 -4.30
CA THR A 8 -14.41 27.73 -5.21
C THR A 8 -14.09 26.46 -4.41
N PRO A 9 -14.71 25.31 -4.70
CA PRO A 9 -14.27 24.04 -4.13
C PRO A 9 -12.84 23.75 -4.59
N ALA A 10 -11.96 23.45 -3.64
CA ALA A 10 -10.62 22.96 -3.94
C ALA A 10 -10.73 21.49 -4.37
N LEU A 11 -10.29 21.17 -5.58
CA LEU A 11 -10.18 19.78 -6.04
C LEU A 11 -8.93 19.17 -5.41
N HIS A 12 -9.12 18.18 -4.54
CA HIS A 12 -8.04 17.37 -4.01
C HIS A 12 -8.01 16.04 -4.77
N VAL A 13 -6.94 15.81 -5.53
CA VAL A 13 -6.71 14.54 -6.23
C VAL A 13 -5.74 13.71 -5.40
N GLN A 14 -6.11 12.45 -5.19
CA GLN A 14 -5.27 11.46 -4.54
C GLN A 14 -5.17 10.23 -5.45
N HIS A 15 -3.96 9.73 -5.62
CA HIS A 15 -3.65 8.52 -6.35
C HIS A 15 -3.33 7.42 -5.35
N TYR A 16 -3.71 6.19 -5.67
CA TYR A 16 -3.37 5.02 -4.87
C TYR A 16 -2.80 3.92 -5.78
N VAL A 17 -1.89 3.13 -5.22
CA VAL A 17 -1.44 1.86 -5.80
C VAL A 17 -1.58 0.79 -4.74
N GLU A 18 -2.12 -0.35 -5.13
CA GLU A 18 -2.30 -1.52 -4.28
C GLU A 18 -1.47 -2.67 -4.84
N ILE A 19 -0.76 -3.35 -3.95
CA ILE A 19 0.02 -4.53 -4.27
C ILE A 19 -0.59 -5.69 -3.48
N PRO A 20 -1.51 -6.46 -4.08
CA PRO A 20 -2.23 -7.51 -3.37
C PRO A 20 -1.37 -8.76 -3.27
N PHE A 21 -1.29 -9.30 -2.05
CA PHE A 21 -0.54 -10.53 -1.78
C PHE A 21 -1.20 -11.31 -0.65
N THR A 22 -0.85 -12.59 -0.55
CA THR A 22 -1.23 -13.46 0.56
C THR A 22 -0.04 -14.34 0.95
N TRP A 23 -0.19 -15.13 2.00
CA TRP A 23 0.81 -16.09 2.43
C TRP A 23 0.75 -17.36 1.59
N SER A 24 1.90 -17.95 1.31
CA SER A 24 2.00 -19.25 0.64
C SER A 24 1.39 -20.35 1.51
N ALA A 25 0.94 -21.44 0.90
CA ALA A 25 0.27 -22.53 1.61
C ALA A 25 1.14 -23.18 2.72
N ASP A 26 2.46 -23.13 2.60
CA ASP A 26 3.41 -23.60 3.62
C ASP A 26 3.65 -22.60 4.76
N ARG A 27 3.15 -21.37 4.63
CA ARG A 27 3.32 -20.27 5.60
C ARG A 27 2.01 -19.68 6.12
N ILE A 28 0.87 -20.12 5.60
CA ILE A 28 -0.45 -19.55 5.90
C ILE A 28 -0.89 -19.72 7.36
N ASP A 29 -0.35 -20.74 8.05
CA ASP A 29 -0.64 -21.00 9.47
C ASP A 29 0.57 -20.67 10.39
N ASP A 30 1.65 -20.10 9.85
CA ASP A 30 2.88 -19.78 10.60
C ASP A 30 2.83 -18.34 11.15
N GLU A 31 2.04 -18.12 12.21
CA GLU A 31 1.80 -16.79 12.79
C GLU A 31 3.09 -16.05 13.19
N SER A 32 4.11 -16.77 13.66
CA SER A 32 5.39 -16.18 14.05
C SER A 32 6.15 -15.64 12.84
N PHE A 33 6.21 -16.44 11.78
CA PHE A 33 6.79 -16.02 10.51
C PHE A 33 6.04 -14.82 9.91
N GLN A 34 4.71 -14.86 9.93
CA GLN A 34 3.88 -13.78 9.38
C GLN A 34 4.10 -12.47 10.14
N SER A 35 4.16 -12.51 11.47
CA SER A 35 4.41 -11.32 12.29
C SER A 35 5.76 -10.68 12.01
N ASP A 36 6.82 -11.49 11.88
CA ASP A 36 8.16 -11.01 11.55
C ASP A 36 8.21 -10.43 10.13
N ALA A 37 7.67 -11.16 9.14
CA ALA A 37 7.61 -10.72 7.76
C ALA A 37 6.79 -9.43 7.61
N TRP A 38 5.64 -9.34 8.27
CA TRP A 38 4.79 -8.15 8.24
C TRP A 38 5.49 -6.93 8.82
N SER A 39 6.21 -7.08 9.94
CA SER A 39 7.00 -6.01 10.55
C SER A 39 8.06 -5.47 9.58
N CYS A 40 8.71 -6.35 8.80
CA CYS A 40 9.65 -5.95 7.77
C CYS A 40 8.98 -5.22 6.60
N ILE A 41 7.82 -5.70 6.15
CA ILE A 41 7.03 -5.08 5.07
C ILE A 41 6.59 -3.68 5.48
N GLU A 42 6.05 -3.53 6.68
CA GLU A 42 5.60 -2.24 7.20
C GLU A 42 6.76 -1.25 7.31
N ALA A 43 7.90 -1.68 7.85
CA ALA A 43 9.08 -0.84 7.96
C ALA A 43 9.58 -0.31 6.60
N GLU A 44 9.61 -1.17 5.58
CA GLU A 44 10.01 -0.76 4.23
C GLU A 44 9.00 0.20 3.60
N ALA A 45 7.71 -0.07 3.76
CA ALA A 45 6.67 0.79 3.22
C ALA A 45 6.68 2.17 3.90
N GLN A 46 6.87 2.22 5.23
CA GLN A 46 7.06 3.47 5.96
C GLN A 46 8.33 4.21 5.51
N ARG A 47 9.43 3.50 5.26
CA ARG A 47 10.67 4.08 4.72
C ARG A 47 10.45 4.73 3.36
N LEU A 48 9.75 4.05 2.44
CA LEU A 48 9.40 4.60 1.13
C LEU A 48 8.47 5.82 1.25
N CYS A 49 7.46 5.75 2.12
CA CYS A 49 6.56 6.87 2.39
C CYS A 49 7.31 8.11 2.91
N ALA A 50 8.19 7.94 3.89
CA ALA A 50 9.00 9.03 4.43
C ALA A 50 9.97 9.62 3.40
N ALA A 51 10.58 8.77 2.56
CA ALA A 51 11.53 9.22 1.54
C ALA A 51 10.87 9.98 0.38
N LEU A 52 9.62 9.63 0.03
CA LEU A 52 8.94 10.10 -1.18
C LEU A 52 7.76 11.04 -0.89
N GLY A 53 7.45 11.31 0.39
CA GLY A 53 6.31 12.15 0.77
C GLY A 53 4.96 11.48 0.46
N LEU A 54 4.89 10.16 0.61
CA LEU A 54 3.67 9.37 0.45
C LEU A 54 3.08 9.01 1.81
N GLU A 55 1.86 8.46 1.78
CA GLU A 55 1.18 7.93 2.94
C GLU A 55 0.79 6.47 2.70
N LEU A 56 0.73 5.68 3.77
CA LEU A 56 0.03 4.40 3.75
C LEU A 56 -1.48 4.67 3.78
N ASP A 57 -2.25 4.03 2.90
CA ASP A 57 -3.71 4.08 2.98
C ASP A 57 -4.16 3.24 4.18
N PRO A 58 -4.84 3.80 5.19
CA PRO A 58 -5.33 3.03 6.34
C PRO A 58 -6.18 1.81 5.96
N ALA A 59 -6.85 1.85 4.81
CA ALA A 59 -7.64 0.72 4.31
C ALA A 59 -6.81 -0.45 3.76
N GLY A 60 -5.55 -0.22 3.37
CA GLY A 60 -4.62 -1.24 2.88
C GLY A 60 -3.29 -1.29 3.64
N ALA A 61 -3.13 -0.51 4.71
CA ALA A 61 -2.00 -0.61 5.62
C ALA A 61 -2.18 -1.76 6.62
N ILE A 62 -3.41 -2.28 6.73
CA ILE A 62 -3.86 -3.25 7.74
C ILE A 62 -4.89 -4.19 7.11
N SER A 63 -4.59 -4.76 5.93
CA SER A 63 -5.23 -6.00 5.52
C SER A 63 -4.12 -7.01 5.22
N GLU A 64 -4.24 -8.23 5.73
CA GLU A 64 -3.34 -9.36 5.43
C GLU A 64 -3.41 -9.78 3.94
N GLU A 65 -4.03 -8.95 3.10
CA GLU A 65 -4.36 -9.16 1.69
C GLU A 65 -3.60 -8.20 0.76
N GLY A 66 -2.81 -7.27 1.29
CA GLY A 66 -1.95 -6.41 0.48
C GLY A 66 -1.48 -5.15 1.19
N ILE A 67 -0.70 -4.35 0.45
CA ILE A 67 -0.26 -3.02 0.89
C ILE A 67 -0.67 -1.94 -0.09
N ARG A 68 -1.14 -0.82 0.43
CA ARG A 68 -1.58 0.32 -0.39
C ARG A 68 -0.88 1.61 -0.02
N LEU A 69 -0.27 2.24 -1.03
CA LEU A 69 0.36 3.55 -0.94
C LEU A 69 -0.56 4.59 -1.56
N LYS A 70 -0.61 5.79 -0.99
CA LYS A 70 -1.35 6.93 -1.55
C LYS A 70 -0.51 8.20 -1.56
N GLY A 71 -0.77 9.08 -2.53
CA GLY A 71 -0.07 10.34 -2.70
C GLY A 71 -0.76 11.26 -3.72
N THR A 72 -0.27 12.48 -3.85
CA THR A 72 -0.83 13.48 -4.78
C THR A 72 -0.13 13.50 -6.14
N ASP A 73 1.09 12.97 -6.23
CA ASP A 73 1.84 12.84 -7.47
C ASP A 73 1.77 11.40 -7.98
N LEU A 74 1.13 11.19 -9.14
CA LEU A 74 0.98 9.87 -9.75
C LEU A 74 2.32 9.21 -10.08
N GLY A 75 3.31 9.97 -10.57
CA GLY A 75 4.62 9.42 -10.93
C GLY A 75 5.37 8.90 -9.72
N VAL A 76 5.29 9.64 -8.60
CA VAL A 76 5.88 9.23 -7.33
C VAL A 76 5.18 8.00 -6.77
N VAL A 77 3.84 7.95 -6.80
CA VAL A 77 3.06 6.79 -6.35
C VAL A 77 3.42 5.54 -7.14
N LEU A 78 3.52 5.63 -8.47
CA LEU A 78 3.90 4.50 -9.33
C LEU A 78 5.35 4.02 -9.09
N ALA A 79 6.30 4.95 -8.92
CA ALA A 79 7.69 4.60 -8.65
C ALA A 79 7.84 3.90 -7.29
N ALA A 80 7.13 4.39 -6.26
CA ALA A 80 7.10 3.77 -4.95
C ALA A 80 6.43 2.40 -4.98
N GLY A 81 5.30 2.27 -5.70
CA GLY A 81 4.63 0.98 -5.90
C GLY A 81 5.52 -0.05 -6.57
N SER A 82 6.27 0.35 -7.61
CA SER A 82 7.25 -0.55 -8.26
C SER A 82 8.35 -0.99 -7.30
N SER A 83 8.91 -0.06 -6.52
CA SER A 83 9.98 -0.37 -5.55
C SER A 83 9.49 -1.31 -4.46
N LEU A 84 8.28 -1.08 -3.96
CA LEU A 84 7.67 -1.92 -2.94
C LEU A 84 7.31 -3.31 -3.49
N ALA A 85 6.82 -3.41 -4.72
CA ALA A 85 6.54 -4.70 -5.36
C ALA A 85 7.82 -5.52 -5.56
N GLU A 86 8.92 -4.88 -5.95
CA GLU A 86 10.23 -5.54 -6.04
C GLU A 86 10.68 -6.05 -4.67
N PHE A 87 10.61 -5.23 -3.62
CA PHE A 87 10.93 -5.65 -2.26
C PHE A 87 10.06 -6.84 -1.79
N LEU A 88 8.75 -6.80 -2.03
CA LEU A 88 7.82 -7.86 -1.67
C LEU A 88 8.15 -9.16 -2.41
N SER A 89 8.61 -9.09 -3.66
CA SER A 89 8.96 -10.27 -4.46
C SER A 89 10.17 -11.02 -3.92
N LEU A 90 10.98 -10.36 -3.08
CA LEU A 90 12.13 -10.94 -2.40
C LEU A 90 11.77 -11.56 -1.05
N GLN A 91 10.55 -11.31 -0.53
CA GLN A 91 10.10 -11.93 0.71
C GLN A 91 9.69 -13.38 0.44
N SER A 92 10.34 -14.32 1.13
CA SER A 92 9.90 -15.71 1.12
C SER A 92 8.47 -15.81 1.67
N GLY A 93 7.67 -16.74 1.16
CA GLY A 93 6.35 -17.02 1.72
C GLY A 93 5.24 -16.07 1.30
N LEU A 94 5.50 -15.09 0.43
CA LEU A 94 4.45 -14.29 -0.21
C LEU A 94 4.04 -14.89 -1.57
N VAL A 95 2.75 -14.79 -1.87
CA VAL A 95 2.16 -15.10 -3.17
C VAL A 95 1.36 -13.88 -3.64
N PHE A 96 1.67 -13.37 -4.83
CA PHE A 96 0.95 -12.25 -5.40
C PHE A 96 -0.40 -12.68 -5.96
N LEU A 97 -1.43 -11.94 -5.59
CA LEU A 97 -2.78 -12.20 -6.09
C LEU A 97 -2.90 -11.55 -7.46
N GLN A 98 -3.31 -12.34 -8.46
CA GLN A 98 -3.75 -11.78 -9.72
C GLN A 98 -5.02 -10.98 -9.40
N GLN A 99 -5.02 -9.66 -9.64
CA GLN A 99 -6.28 -8.91 -9.53
C GLN A 99 -7.28 -9.58 -10.47
N VAL A 100 -8.29 -10.22 -9.90
CA VAL A 100 -9.45 -10.62 -10.66
C VAL A 100 -10.07 -9.31 -11.11
N GLU A 101 -10.17 -9.09 -12.43
CA GLU A 101 -11.04 -8.04 -12.95
C GLU A 101 -12.45 -8.34 -12.39
N GLU A 102 -12.83 -7.72 -11.27
CA GLU A 102 -14.23 -7.62 -10.88
C GLU A 102 -14.90 -6.68 -11.89
N ARG A 103 -15.15 -7.20 -13.08
CA ARG A 103 -16.19 -6.69 -13.96
C ARG A 103 -17.52 -7.19 -13.42
N SER A 104 -18.22 -6.35 -12.67
CA SER A 104 -19.70 -6.30 -12.65
C SER A 104 -20.17 -4.97 -12.09
#